data_AF-A0A3P7M3B6-F1
#
_entry.id   AF-A0A3P7M3B6-F1
#
_cell.length_a   1.000
_cell.length_b   1.000
_cell.length_c   1.000
_cell.angle_alpha   90.00
_cell.angle_beta   90.00
_cell.angle_gamma   90.00
#
_symmetry.space_group_name_H-M   'P 1'
#
loop_
_entity.id
_entity.type
_entity.pdbx_description
1 polymer ?
#
loop_
_entity_poly.entity_id
_entity_poly.type
_entity_poly.pdbx_seq_one_letter_code
_entity_poly.pdbx_strand_id
1 'polypeptide(L)'
;MEGSIARLPDILALKRKYKAYVYLDEAHSIGALGPHGRGVVDYFGIDPSEVDIYMGTFTKSFGSSGGYLAGSRRFIDYVRAHSLSTNYGGTMPAPVAQQVISSMRIIMGRDNVGEGARR
;
A
#
# COMPACT_ATOMS: atom_id res chain seq x y z
N MET A 1 -11.65 3.80 -12.65
CA MET A 1 -11.57 4.47 -13.98
C MET A 1 -11.96 5.93 -13.88
N GLU A 2 -12.82 6.32 -12.95
CA GLU A 2 -13.20 7.73 -12.74
C GLU A 2 -12.21 8.56 -11.88
N GLY A 3 -11.20 7.92 -11.26
CA GLY A 3 -10.27 8.62 -10.35
C GLY A 3 -10.94 9.10 -9.04
N SER A 4 -12.12 8.58 -8.71
CA SER A 4 -12.81 8.91 -7.48
C SER A 4 -12.06 8.39 -6.26
N ILE A 5 -11.99 9.23 -5.22
CA ILE A 5 -11.40 8.86 -3.94
C ILE A 5 -12.50 8.26 -3.06
N ALA A 6 -12.26 7.05 -2.56
CA ALA A 6 -13.18 6.40 -1.64
C ALA A 6 -13.38 7.26 -0.38
N ARG A 7 -14.62 7.33 0.12
CA ARG A 7 -14.96 8.03 1.38
C ARG A 7 -14.49 7.22 2.58
N LEU A 8 -13.17 7.07 2.73
CA LEU A 8 -12.54 6.22 3.73
C LEU A 8 -12.97 6.53 5.18
N PRO A 9 -13.12 7.80 5.62
CA PRO A 9 -13.64 8.10 6.96
C PRO A 9 -15.00 7.45 7.25
N ASP A 10 -15.90 7.46 6.26
CA ASP A 10 -17.25 6.89 6.40
C ASP A 10 -17.21 5.36 6.41
N ILE A 11 -16.35 4.76 5.57
CA ILE A 11 -16.11 3.31 5.57
C ILE A 11 -15.59 2.84 6.93
N LEU A 12 -14.66 3.58 7.53
CA LEU A 12 -14.13 3.27 8.86
C LEU A 12 -15.18 3.48 9.97
N ALA A 13 -16.09 4.44 9.83
CA ALA A 13 -17.23 4.56 10.73
C ALA A 13 -18.13 3.32 10.67
N LEU A 14 -18.39 2.78 9.48
CA LEU A 14 -19.13 1.53 9.30
C LEU A 14 -18.36 0.32 9.84
N LYS A 15 -17.03 0.26 9.64
CA LYS A 15 -16.14 -0.75 10.23
C LYS A 15 -16.37 -0.83 11.74
N ARG A 16 -16.30 0.30 12.45
CA ARG A 16 -16.50 0.38 13.91
C ARG A 16 -17.92 -0.01 14.32
N LYS A 17 -18.94 0.44 13.58
CA LYS A 17 -20.35 0.12 13.87
C LYS A 17 -20.67 -1.37 13.73
N TYR A 18 -20.19 -2.00 12.67
CA TYR A 18 -20.55 -3.38 12.32
C TYR A 18 -19.46 -4.41 12.65
N LYS A 19 -18.34 -3.98 13.24
CA LYS A 19 -17.21 -4.84 13.63
C LYS A 19 -16.66 -5.64 12.45
N ALA A 20 -16.58 -4.99 11.28
CA ALA A 20 -16.06 -5.59 10.06
C ALA A 20 -14.54 -5.40 9.94
N TYR A 21 -13.92 -6.17 9.04
CA TYR A 21 -12.57 -5.89 8.56
C TYR A 21 -12.61 -5.01 7.29
N VAL A 22 -11.61 -4.16 7.13
CA VAL A 22 -11.38 -3.36 5.93
C VAL A 22 -10.13 -3.85 5.23
N TYR A 23 -10.31 -4.30 3.98
CA TYR A 23 -9.26 -4.54 3.02
C TYR A 23 -9.20 -3.34 2.07
N LEU A 24 -8.09 -2.62 2.06
CA LEU A 24 -7.89 -1.42 1.27
C LEU A 24 -6.87 -1.66 0.16
N ASP A 25 -7.32 -1.59 -1.09
CA ASP A 25 -6.44 -1.60 -2.26
C ASP A 25 -5.98 -0.17 -2.58
N GLU A 26 -4.70 0.08 -2.35
CA GLU A 26 -4.03 1.36 -2.60
C GLU A 26 -3.33 1.41 -3.96
N ALA A 27 -3.57 0.49 -4.88
CA ALA A 27 -2.80 0.33 -6.13
C ALA A 27 -2.77 1.57 -7.03
N HIS A 28 -3.71 2.51 -6.89
CA HIS A 28 -3.76 3.78 -7.63
C HIS A 28 -3.49 5.02 -6.78
N SER A 29 -3.33 4.87 -5.47
CA SER A 29 -3.18 5.98 -4.52
C SER A 29 -1.81 5.97 -3.84
N ILE A 30 -1.22 4.80 -3.56
CA ILE A 30 0.12 4.70 -2.99
C ILE A 30 1.14 5.37 -3.93
N GLY A 31 1.99 6.22 -3.35
CA GLY A 31 2.98 7.02 -4.09
C GLY A 31 2.42 8.21 -4.88
N ALA A 32 1.09 8.42 -4.88
CA ALA A 32 0.44 9.50 -5.63
C ALA A 32 -0.44 10.42 -4.76
N LEU A 33 -1.01 9.89 -3.67
CA LEU A 33 -1.86 10.64 -2.75
C LEU A 33 -1.23 10.80 -1.37
N GLY A 34 -1.61 11.90 -0.74
CA GLY A 34 -1.14 12.30 0.59
C GLY A 34 0.18 13.07 0.55
N PRO A 35 0.45 13.92 1.55
CA PRO A 35 1.65 14.76 1.60
C PRO A 35 2.97 13.96 1.63
N HIS A 36 2.91 12.67 1.97
CA HIS A 36 4.07 11.78 2.02
C HIS A 36 3.99 10.65 0.99
N GLY A 37 3.04 10.70 0.05
CA GLY A 37 2.83 9.66 -0.95
C GLY A 37 2.42 8.31 -0.35
N ARG A 38 1.76 8.30 0.82
CA ARG A 38 1.39 7.07 1.53
C ARG A 38 -0.02 6.57 1.20
N GLY A 39 -0.69 7.18 0.22
CA GLY A 39 -1.99 6.73 -0.26
C GLY A 39 -3.15 7.47 0.37
N VAL A 40 -4.35 6.88 0.26
CA VAL A 40 -5.59 7.55 0.65
C VAL A 40 -5.70 7.76 2.17
N VAL A 41 -5.04 6.90 2.95
CA VAL A 41 -4.95 7.05 4.41
C VAL A 41 -4.20 8.33 4.79
N ASP A 42 -3.08 8.61 4.14
CA ASP A 42 -2.28 9.82 4.34
C ASP A 42 -2.99 11.06 3.77
N TYR A 43 -3.71 10.91 2.65
CA TYR A 43 -4.56 11.97 2.11
C TYR A 43 -5.62 12.47 3.10
N PHE A 44 -6.27 11.56 3.85
CA PHE A 44 -7.25 11.92 4.88
C PHE A 44 -6.64 12.16 6.27
N GLY A 45 -5.32 12.02 6.45
CA GLY A 45 -4.67 12.12 7.76
C GLY A 45 -5.14 11.06 8.77
N ILE A 46 -5.52 9.88 8.29
CA ILE A 46 -6.02 8.77 9.10
C ILE A 46 -4.83 7.97 9.65
N ASP A 47 -4.95 7.46 10.87
CA ASP A 47 -3.98 6.51 11.42
C ASP A 47 -4.02 5.20 10.60
N PRO A 48 -2.89 4.75 10.03
CA PRO A 48 -2.85 3.51 9.26
C PRO A 48 -3.31 2.26 10.02
N SER A 49 -3.30 2.28 11.35
CA SER A 49 -3.82 1.19 12.17
C SER A 49 -5.34 1.02 12.11
N GLU A 50 -6.09 2.00 11.58
CA GLU A 50 -7.53 1.90 11.37
C GLU A 50 -7.90 0.95 10.22
N VAL A 51 -6.96 0.60 9.35
CA VAL A 51 -7.15 -0.35 8.23
C VAL A 51 -6.50 -1.68 8.58
N ASP A 52 -7.21 -2.79 8.34
CA ASP A 52 -6.75 -4.11 8.78
C ASP A 52 -5.77 -4.76 7.80
N ILE A 53 -6.05 -4.59 6.50
CA ILE A 53 -5.26 -5.15 5.41
C ILE A 53 -5.10 -4.10 4.32
N TYR A 54 -3.86 -3.90 3.90
CA TYR A 54 -3.50 -3.12 2.74
C TYR A 54 -3.07 -4.03 1.62
N MET A 55 -3.41 -3.64 0.40
CA MET A 55 -2.86 -4.18 -0.83
C MET A 55 -2.31 -3.04 -1.67
N GLY A 56 -1.20 -3.27 -2.36
CA GLY A 56 -0.75 -2.38 -3.41
C GLY A 56 0.04 -3.09 -4.49
N THR A 57 0.23 -2.39 -5.60
CA THR A 57 1.07 -2.84 -6.71
C THR A 57 2.32 -1.99 -6.83
N PHE A 58 3.41 -2.61 -7.30
CA PHE A 58 4.63 -1.91 -7.67
C PHE A 58 4.68 -1.49 -9.14
N THR A 59 3.66 -1.84 -9.94
CA THR A 59 3.62 -1.57 -11.38
C THR A 59 3.20 -0.16 -11.80
N LYS A 60 2.83 0.71 -10.84
CA LYS A 60 2.37 2.08 -11.10
C LYS A 60 3.36 3.13 -10.61
N SER A 61 3.08 3.78 -9.49
CA SER A 61 3.90 4.87 -8.92
C SER A 61 5.37 4.48 -8.70
N PHE A 62 5.64 3.18 -8.51
CA PHE A 62 6.99 2.64 -8.29
C PHE A 62 7.71 2.21 -9.57
N GLY A 63 7.02 2.13 -10.71
CA GLY A 63 7.59 1.81 -12.03
C GLY A 63 8.26 0.44 -12.13
N SER A 64 7.89 -0.52 -11.29
CA SER A 64 8.54 -1.83 -11.20
C SER A 64 7.52 -2.98 -11.40
N SER A 65 7.72 -4.14 -10.75
CA SER A 65 6.85 -5.31 -10.89
C SER A 65 6.50 -5.96 -9.55
N GLY A 66 5.37 -6.67 -9.50
CA GLY A 66 4.84 -7.33 -8.32
C GLY A 66 3.90 -6.46 -7.49
N GLY A 67 3.61 -6.91 -6.28
CA GLY A 67 2.74 -6.22 -5.32
C GLY A 67 2.97 -6.70 -3.90
N TYR A 68 2.17 -6.18 -2.97
CA TYR A 68 2.32 -6.49 -1.56
C TYR A 68 0.97 -6.60 -0.86
N LEU A 69 0.99 -7.32 0.26
CA LEU A 69 0.00 -7.20 1.32
C LEU A 69 0.71 -6.66 2.57
N ALA A 70 0.07 -5.74 3.27
CA ALA A 70 0.51 -5.28 4.58
C ALA A 70 -0.64 -5.34 5.59
N GLY A 71 -0.33 -5.58 6.85
CA GLY A 71 -1.31 -5.78 7.91
C GLY A 71 -0.62 -6.34 9.15
N SER A 72 -1.41 -6.90 10.07
CA SER A 72 -0.84 -7.49 11.30
C SER A 72 0.15 -8.63 10.99
N ARG A 73 1.15 -8.80 11.86
CA ARG A 73 2.14 -9.88 11.73
C ARG A 73 1.46 -11.26 11.63
N ARG A 74 0.46 -11.49 12.48
CA ARG A 74 -0.35 -12.72 12.48
C ARG A 74 -1.02 -12.97 11.13
N PHE A 75 -1.60 -11.93 10.52
CA PHE A 75 -2.21 -12.04 9.20
C PHE A 75 -1.17 -12.38 8.12
N ILE A 76 -0.03 -11.67 8.10
CA ILE A 76 1.02 -11.91 7.10
C ILE A 76 1.62 -13.31 7.23
N ASP A 77 1.90 -13.78 8.45
CA ASP A 77 2.40 -15.15 8.68
C ASP A 77 1.37 -16.20 8.23
N TYR A 78 0.08 -15.97 8.50
CA TYR A 78 -0.99 -16.85 8.03
C TYR A 78 -1.03 -16.92 6.50
N VAL A 79 -1.02 -15.78 5.81
CA VAL A 79 -1.02 -15.73 4.34
C VAL A 79 0.21 -16.43 3.78
N ARG A 80 1.39 -16.21 4.37
CA ARG A 80 2.62 -16.85 3.91
C ARG A 80 2.59 -18.37 4.01
N ALA A 81 1.96 -18.92 5.05
CA ALA A 81 1.87 -20.37 5.23
C ALA A 81 0.76 -21.03 4.40
N HIS A 82 -0.33 -20.31 4.09
CA HIS A 82 -1.54 -20.92 3.51
C HIS A 82 -1.84 -20.49 2.07
N SER A 83 -1.22 -19.43 1.57
CA SER A 83 -1.46 -18.95 0.20
C SER A 83 -0.72 -19.82 -0.81
N LEU A 84 -1.46 -20.34 -1.80
CA LEU A 84 -0.88 -21.05 -2.93
C LEU A 84 0.13 -20.19 -3.68
N SER A 85 -0.16 -18.89 -3.84
CA SER A 85 0.74 -17.95 -4.52
C SER A 85 2.03 -17.73 -3.75
N THR A 86 2.03 -17.86 -2.42
CA THR A 86 3.26 -17.77 -1.63
C THR A 86 4.03 -19.09 -1.59
N ASN A 87 3.32 -20.22 -1.49
CA ASN A 87 3.94 -21.54 -1.37
C ASN A 87 4.51 -22.07 -2.69
N TYR A 88 3.88 -21.75 -3.81
CA TYR A 88 4.24 -22.28 -5.14
C TYR A 88 4.64 -21.19 -6.14
N GLY A 89 4.52 -19.91 -5.77
CA GLY A 89 4.94 -18.80 -6.62
C GLY A 89 6.43 -18.55 -6.55
N GLY A 90 7.01 -18.07 -7.67
CA GLY A 90 8.38 -17.59 -7.69
C GLY A 90 8.54 -16.30 -6.89
N THR A 91 9.70 -16.14 -6.24
CA THR A 91 10.03 -14.92 -5.51
C THR A 91 10.37 -13.77 -6.46
N MET A 92 10.15 -12.53 -6.01
CA MET A 92 10.56 -11.34 -6.75
C MET A 92 12.08 -11.35 -7.01
N PRO A 93 12.55 -11.10 -8.25
CA PRO A 93 13.98 -10.95 -8.53
C PRO A 93 14.61 -9.81 -7.74
N ALA A 94 15.83 -10.00 -7.24
CA ALA A 94 16.52 -9.01 -6.41
C ALA A 94 16.64 -7.61 -7.06
N PRO A 95 16.94 -7.47 -8.37
CA PRO A 95 16.99 -6.16 -9.02
C PRO A 95 15.64 -5.43 -9.04
N VAL A 96 14.54 -6.18 -9.20
CA VAL A 96 13.17 -5.64 -9.17
C VAL A 96 12.85 -5.12 -7.77
N ALA A 97 13.16 -5.89 -6.73
CA ALA A 97 12.99 -5.46 -5.34
C ALA A 97 13.79 -4.19 -5.02
N GLN A 98 15.04 -4.10 -5.50
CA GLN A 98 15.88 -2.93 -5.27
C GLN A 98 15.35 -1.68 -5.98
N GLN A 99 14.76 -1.82 -7.17
CA GLN A 99 14.08 -0.72 -7.85
C GLN A 99 12.89 -0.22 -7.03
N VAL A 100 12.06 -1.14 -6.51
CA VAL A 100 10.93 -0.78 -5.63
C VAL A 100 11.41 0.00 -4.40
N ILE A 101 12.45 -0.49 -3.72
CA ILE A 101 13.02 0.16 -2.53
C ILE A 101 13.52 1.57 -2.88
N SER A 102 14.24 1.71 -3.99
CA SER A 102 14.76 3.01 -4.46
C SER A 102 13.63 3.99 -4.77
N SER A 103 12.61 3.57 -5.54
CA SER A 103 11.44 4.38 -5.85
C SER A 103 10.70 4.81 -4.58
N MET A 104 10.51 3.90 -3.61
CA MET A 104 9.86 4.20 -2.35
C MET A 104 10.66 5.22 -1.52
N ARG A 105 11.98 5.09 -1.47
CA ARG A 105 12.85 6.06 -0.76
C ARG A 105 12.78 7.45 -1.37
N ILE A 106 12.74 7.57 -2.70
CA ILE A 106 12.59 8.86 -3.40
C ILE A 106 11.21 9.47 -3.12
N ILE A 107 10.13 8.68 -3.22
CA ILE A 107 8.76 9.13 -2.90
C ILE A 107 8.69 9.67 -1.47
N MET A 108 9.32 8.97 -0.52
CA MET A 108 9.38 9.37 0.89
C MET A 108 10.35 10.54 1.15
N GLY A 109 11.02 11.07 0.12
CA GLY A 109 12.02 12.14 0.26
C GLY A 109 13.29 11.73 1.01
N ARG A 110 13.54 10.43 1.19
CA ARG A 110 14.75 9.90 1.85
C ARG A 110 15.96 9.95 0.92
N ASP A 111 15.72 9.79 -0.37
CA ASP A 111 16.71 9.98 -1.44
C ASP A 111 16.21 11.09 -2.37
N ASN A 112 17.11 11.84 -3.02
CA ASN A 112 16.78 12.95 -3.92
C ASN A 112 15.75 13.92 -3.30
N VAL A 113 16.12 14.55 -2.18
CA VAL A 113 15.24 15.41 -1.37
C VAL A 113 14.44 16.39 -2.24
N GLY A 114 13.13 16.45 -1.99
CA GLY A 114 12.20 17.32 -2.71
C GLY A 114 11.69 16.76 -4.04
N GLU A 115 12.27 15.68 -4.58
CA GLU A 115 11.76 15.03 -5.79
C GLU A 115 10.38 14.40 -5.56
N GLY A 116 10.22 13.63 -4.48
CA GLY A 116 8.94 13.00 -4.13
C GLY A 116 7.79 14.01 -3.93
N ALA A 117 8.09 15.20 -3.39
CA ALA A 117 7.10 16.25 -3.16
C ALA A 117 6.73 17.05 -4.41
N ARG A 118 7.56 16.99 -5.47
CA ARG A 118 7.30 17.66 -6.77
C ARG A 118 6.45 16.82 -7.73
N ARG A 119 6.12 15.58 -7.34
CA ARG A 119 5.34 14.63 -8.15
C ARG A 119 3.84 14.80 -8.01
#